data_AF-A0A6L8G6V4-F1
#
_entry.id   AF-A0A6L8G6V4-F1
#
_cell.length_a   1.000
_cell.length_b   1.000
_cell.length_c   1.000
_cell.angle_alpha   90.00
_cell.angle_beta   90.00
_cell.angle_gamma   90.00
#
_symmetry.space_group_name_H-M   'P 1'
#
loop_
_entity.id
_entity.type
_entity.pdbx_description
1 polymer ?
#
loop_
_entity_poly.entity_id
_entity_poly.type
_entity_poly.pdbx_seq_one_letter_code
_entity_poly.pdbx_strand_id
1 'polypeptide(L)'
;RKTQAPTRAPRSNRKGKNKQRRTAAQQEKRLARIEKAEARLAEIDALRCEPTYYAKTSPDQIKALECEHADVERELAALLEEWAEVEETMDKGDP
;
A
#
# COMPACT_ATOMS: atom_id res chain seq x y z
N ARG A 1 -6.71 -10.93 57.46
CA ARG A 1 -6.33 -11.04 56.03
C ARG A 1 -7.44 -10.41 55.21
N LYS A 2 -7.22 -9.24 54.60
CA LYS A 2 -8.19 -8.60 53.69
C LYS A 2 -7.65 -8.76 52.27
N THR A 3 -8.20 -9.69 51.50
CA THR A 3 -7.85 -9.91 50.09
C THR A 3 -8.59 -8.87 49.25
N GLN A 4 -7.82 -8.01 48.59
CA GLN A 4 -8.28 -7.03 47.62
C GLN A 4 -8.53 -7.75 46.28
N ALA A 5 -9.75 -7.65 45.75
CA ALA A 5 -10.07 -8.14 44.41
C ALA A 5 -9.54 -7.13 43.37
N PRO A 6 -8.84 -7.56 42.30
CA PRO A 6 -8.35 -6.63 41.28
C PRO A 6 -9.53 -6.19 40.41
N THR A 7 -9.74 -4.88 40.34
CA THR A 7 -10.68 -4.25 39.40
C THR A 7 -10.23 -4.57 37.96
N ARG A 8 -10.95 -5.48 37.28
CA ARG A 8 -10.76 -5.74 35.84
C ARG A 8 -11.09 -4.46 35.08
N ALA A 9 -10.06 -3.84 34.49
CA ALA A 9 -10.23 -2.79 33.51
C ALA A 9 -11.18 -3.26 32.38
N PRO A 10 -12.04 -2.36 31.85
CA PRO A 10 -13.10 -2.75 30.93
C PRO A 10 -12.51 -3.27 29.61
N ARG A 11 -12.93 -4.48 29.22
CA ARG A 11 -12.54 -5.17 27.98
C ARG A 11 -12.91 -4.39 26.70
N SER A 12 -13.79 -3.39 26.79
CA SER A 12 -14.24 -2.58 25.65
C SER A 12 -13.12 -1.67 25.10
N ASN A 13 -12.31 -1.06 25.98
CA ASN A 13 -11.30 -0.09 25.56
C ASN A 13 -10.09 -0.74 24.86
N ARG A 14 -9.82 -2.03 25.12
CA ARG A 14 -8.78 -2.80 24.42
C ARG A 14 -9.18 -3.15 22.98
N LYS A 15 -10.47 -3.36 22.72
CA LYS A 15 -10.97 -3.77 21.39
C LYS A 15 -10.90 -2.60 20.39
N GLY A 16 -11.26 -1.38 20.81
CA GLY A 16 -11.15 -0.16 19.99
C GLY A 16 -9.71 0.17 19.61
N LYS A 17 -8.79 0.17 20.59
CA LYS A 17 -7.35 0.42 20.34
C LYS A 17 -6.72 -0.60 19.40
N ASN A 18 -7.13 -1.87 19.47
CA ASN A 18 -6.61 -2.90 18.59
C ASN A 18 -7.16 -2.79 17.16
N LYS A 19 -8.41 -2.34 17.00
CA LYS A 19 -8.99 -2.03 15.68
C LYS A 19 -8.27 -0.85 15.03
N GLN A 20 -8.08 0.25 15.77
CA GLN A 20 -7.40 1.46 15.28
C GLN A 20 -5.92 1.22 14.91
N ARG A 21 -5.17 0.43 15.69
CA ARG A 21 -3.79 0.08 15.34
C ARG A 21 -3.70 -0.80 14.08
N ARG A 22 -4.68 -1.69 13.88
CA ARG A 22 -4.73 -2.54 12.69
C ARG A 22 -5.04 -1.73 11.43
N THR A 23 -5.96 -0.76 11.51
CA THR A 23 -6.28 0.12 10.37
C THR A 23 -5.12 1.03 10.01
N ALA A 24 -4.43 1.61 11.00
CA ALA A 24 -3.23 2.43 10.76
C ALA A 24 -2.10 1.62 10.10
N ALA A 25 -1.78 0.43 10.63
CA ALA A 25 -0.76 -0.43 10.04
C ALA A 25 -1.12 -0.92 8.62
N GLN A 26 -2.42 -1.08 8.33
CA GLN A 26 -2.90 -1.41 7.00
C GLN A 26 -2.70 -0.24 6.02
N GLN A 27 -2.98 1.00 6.44
CA GLN A 27 -2.74 2.19 5.63
C GLN A 27 -1.26 2.43 5.36
N GLU A 28 -0.40 2.33 6.38
CA GLU A 28 1.05 2.42 6.21
C GLU A 28 1.56 1.39 5.19
N LYS A 29 1.06 0.15 5.27
CA LYS A 29 1.40 -0.90 4.30
C LYS A 29 0.92 -0.56 2.89
N ARG A 30 -0.25 0.09 2.73
CA ARG A 30 -0.75 0.51 1.41
C ARG A 30 0.13 1.62 0.82
N LEU A 31 0.42 2.66 1.59
CA LEU A 31 1.30 3.75 1.17
C LEU A 31 2.66 3.21 0.73
N ALA A 32 3.28 2.35 1.54
CA ALA A 32 4.56 1.73 1.19
C ALA A 32 4.51 0.92 -0.12
N ARG A 33 3.37 0.33 -0.48
CA ARG A 33 3.19 -0.37 -1.76
C ARG A 33 3.00 0.61 -2.92
N ILE A 34 2.26 1.68 -2.71
CA ILE A 34 2.08 2.77 -3.69
C ILE A 34 3.44 3.39 -4.02
N GLU A 35 4.18 3.84 -3.00
CA GLU A 35 5.51 4.44 -3.16
C GLU A 35 6.47 3.51 -3.90
N LYS A 36 6.43 2.20 -3.60
CA LYS A 36 7.25 1.20 -4.29
C LYS A 36 6.84 1.05 -5.76
N ALA A 37 5.55 1.04 -6.06
CA ALA A 37 5.07 0.94 -7.44
C ALA A 37 5.46 2.19 -8.25
N GLU A 38 5.27 3.37 -7.69
CA GLU A 38 5.68 4.65 -8.30
C GLU A 38 7.19 4.71 -8.55
N ALA A 39 8.00 4.31 -7.56
CA ALA A 39 9.45 4.24 -7.72
C ALA A 39 9.85 3.29 -8.86
N ARG A 40 9.18 2.14 -8.97
CA ARG A 40 9.48 1.17 -10.03
C ARG A 40 9.11 1.69 -11.42
N LEU A 41 8.00 2.40 -11.56
CA LEU A 41 7.64 3.08 -12.83
C LEU A 41 8.69 4.11 -13.20
N ALA A 42 9.10 4.95 -12.25
CA ALA A 42 10.13 5.97 -12.48
C ALA A 42 11.49 5.35 -12.89
N GLU A 43 11.89 4.22 -12.30
CA GLU A 43 13.08 3.48 -12.71
C GLU A 43 12.98 2.98 -14.16
N ILE A 44 11.84 2.38 -14.51
CA ILE A 44 11.59 1.85 -15.86
C ILE A 44 11.62 2.99 -16.88
N ASP A 45 10.95 4.10 -16.59
CA ASP A 45 10.92 5.28 -17.47
C ASP A 45 12.30 5.90 -17.65
N ALA A 46 13.06 6.06 -16.56
CA ALA A 46 14.42 6.58 -16.62
C ALA A 46 15.32 5.71 -17.50
N LEU A 47 15.21 4.39 -17.37
CA LEU A 47 15.96 3.42 -18.16
C LEU A 47 15.57 3.48 -19.65
N ARG A 48 14.27 3.61 -19.96
CA ARG A 48 13.77 3.78 -21.34
C ARG A 48 14.16 5.11 -21.98
N CYS A 49 14.32 6.15 -21.16
CA CYS A 49 14.78 7.47 -21.60
C CYS A 49 16.30 7.54 -21.84
N GLU A 50 17.08 6.51 -21.49
CA GLU A 50 18.51 6.50 -21.82
C GLU A 50 18.70 6.54 -23.35
N PRO A 51 19.55 7.44 -23.90
CA PRO A 51 19.68 7.66 -25.34
C PRO A 51 20.04 6.41 -26.16
N THR A 52 20.71 5.44 -25.55
CA THR A 52 21.17 4.21 -26.21
C THR A 52 20.34 2.98 -25.87
N TYR A 53 19.29 3.11 -25.05
CA TYR A 53 18.49 1.98 -24.56
C TYR A 53 17.97 1.11 -25.71
N TYR A 54 17.20 1.69 -26.63
CA TYR A 54 16.63 0.93 -27.75
C TYR A 54 17.66 0.44 -28.77
N ALA A 55 18.88 0.98 -28.75
CA ALA A 55 19.97 0.50 -29.60
C ALA A 55 20.72 -0.70 -28.99
N LYS A 56 20.76 -0.82 -27.65
CA LYS A 56 21.52 -1.85 -26.92
C LYS A 56 20.66 -2.97 -26.32
N THR A 57 19.34 -2.78 -26.26
CA THR A 57 18.40 -3.71 -25.63
C THR A 57 17.68 -4.54 -26.69
N SER A 58 17.55 -5.85 -26.45
CA SER A 58 16.89 -6.72 -27.41
C SER A 58 15.37 -6.50 -27.41
N PRO A 59 14.65 -6.84 -28.52
CA PRO A 59 13.19 -6.74 -28.56
C PRO A 59 12.49 -7.51 -27.44
N ASP A 60 12.99 -8.68 -27.06
CA ASP A 60 12.43 -9.48 -25.98
C ASP A 60 12.58 -8.79 -24.61
N GLN A 61 13.72 -8.13 -24.38
CA GLN A 61 13.96 -7.35 -23.16
C GLN A 61 13.09 -6.10 -23.11
N ILE A 62 12.91 -5.40 -24.23
CA ILE A 62 12.01 -4.25 -24.33
C ILE A 62 10.58 -4.69 -23.98
N LYS A 63 10.11 -5.77 -24.62
CA LYS A 63 8.77 -6.31 -24.38
C LYS A 63 8.57 -6.75 -22.94
N ALA A 64 9.57 -7.40 -22.33
CA ALA A 64 9.51 -7.78 -20.92
C ALA A 64 9.36 -6.56 -20.00
N LEU A 65 10.10 -5.48 -20.28
CA LEU A 65 10.04 -4.24 -19.51
C LEU A 65 8.70 -3.50 -19.70
N GLU A 66 8.14 -3.52 -20.91
CA GLU A 66 6.82 -2.96 -21.20
C GLU A 66 5.70 -3.75 -20.50
N CYS A 67 5.79 -5.07 -20.46
CA CYS A 67 4.88 -5.90 -19.67
C CYS A 67 4.99 -5.58 -18.18
N GLU A 68 6.22 -5.45 -17.66
CA GLU A 68 6.44 -5.06 -16.27
C GLU A 68 5.83 -3.69 -15.96
N HIS A 69 6.05 -2.69 -16.83
CA HIS A 69 5.46 -1.36 -16.69
C HIS A 69 3.93 -1.42 -16.58
N ALA A 70 3.27 -2.10 -17.52
CA ALA A 70 1.82 -2.24 -17.53
C ALA A 70 1.28 -2.99 -16.31
N ASP A 71 2.03 -3.96 -15.79
CA ASP A 71 1.67 -4.69 -14.58
C ASP A 71 1.78 -3.79 -13.33
N VAL A 72 2.83 -2.97 -13.25
CA VAL A 72 3.02 -2.03 -12.13
C VAL A 72 1.99 -0.89 -12.18
N GLU A 73 1.68 -0.35 -13.35
CA GLU A 73 0.59 0.64 -13.52
C GLU A 73 -0.75 0.09 -13.04
N ARG A 74 -1.06 -1.16 -13.39
CA ARG A 74 -2.29 -1.84 -12.96
C ARG A 74 -2.30 -2.06 -11.44
N GLU A 75 -1.17 -2.43 -10.84
CA GLU A 75 -1.06 -2.56 -9.38
C GLU A 75 -1.25 -1.19 -8.70
N LEU A 76 -0.61 -0.14 -9.20
CA LEU A 76 -0.74 1.21 -8.65
C LEU A 76 -2.18 1.70 -8.71
N ALA A 77 -2.87 1.54 -9.85
CA ALA A 77 -4.27 1.90 -10.01
C ALA A 77 -5.17 1.17 -9.00
N ALA A 78 -4.98 -0.15 -8.83
CA ALA A 78 -5.73 -0.94 -7.87
C ALA A 78 -5.46 -0.53 -6.42
N LEU A 79 -4.22 -0.17 -6.07
CA LEU A 79 -3.87 0.32 -4.74
C LEU A 79 -4.50 1.68 -4.43
N LEU A 80 -4.57 2.57 -5.41
CA LEU A 80 -5.20 3.88 -5.28
C LEU A 80 -6.73 3.76 -5.18
N GLU A 81 -7.34 2.85 -5.93
CA GLU A 81 -8.77 2.54 -5.79
C GLU A 81 -9.07 1.97 -4.40
N GLU A 82 -8.29 0.99 -3.95
CA GLU A 82 -8.44 0.41 -2.61
C GLU A 82 -8.20 1.43 -1.49
N TRP A 83 -7.34 2.42 -1.73
CA TRP A 83 -7.17 3.57 -0.82
C TRP A 83 -8.44 4.41 -0.74
N ALA A 84 -9.01 4.78 -1.89
CA ALA A 84 -10.24 5.57 -1.95
C ALA A 84 -11.43 4.86 -1.30
N GLU A 85 -11.59 3.54 -1.50
CA GLU A 85 -12.61 2.74 -0.83
C GLU A 85 -12.42 2.71 0.70
N VAL A 86 -11.18 2.60 1.17
CA VAL A 86 -10.87 2.64 2.61
C VAL A 86 -11.20 4.02 3.18
N GLU A 87 -10.89 5.10 2.48
CA GLU A 87 -11.27 6.45 2.90
C GLU A 87 -12.79 6.63 2.96
N GLU A 88 -13.51 6.19 1.94
CA GLU A 88 -14.98 6.28 1.88
C GLU A 88 -15.65 5.46 3.00
N THR A 89 -15.12 4.28 3.32
CA THR A 89 -15.65 3.44 4.41
C THR A 89 -15.32 3.99 5.79
N MET A 90 -14.21 4.71 5.97
CA MET A 90 -13.92 5.44 7.20
C MET A 90 -14.83 6.66 7.36
N ASP A 91 -15.06 7.41 6.29
CA ASP A 91 -15.92 8.61 6.27
C ASP A 91 -17.39 8.27 6.53
N LYS A 92 -17.93 7.24 5.87
CA LYS A 92 -19.30 6.74 6.10
C LYS A 92 -19.47 5.94 7.40
N GLY A 93 -18.39 5.70 8.12
CA GLY A 93 -18.32 4.82 9.30
C GLY A 93 -18.48 5.53 10.65
N ASP A 94 -18.72 6.84 10.68
CA ASP A 94 -18.91 7.65 11.89
C ASP A 94 -20.39 8.05 12.08
N PRO A 95 -21.16 7.40 12.97
CA PRO A 95 -22.30 7.99 13.66
C PRO A 95 -21.91 8.72 14.95
#